data_AF-A0A6U5AHY6-F1
#
_entry.id   AF-A0A6U5AHY6-F1
#
_cell.length_a   1.000
_cell.length_b   1.000
_cell.length_c   1.000
_cell.angle_alpha   90.00
_cell.angle_beta   90.00
_cell.angle_gamma   90.00
#
_symmetry.space_group_name_H-M   'P 1'
#
loop_
_entity.id
_entity.type
_entity.pdbx_description
1 polymer ?
#
loop_
_entity_poly.entity_id
_entity_poly.type
_entity_poly.pdbx_seq_one_letter_code
_entity_poly.pdbx_strand_id
1 'polypeptide(L)'
;MWMLRLLPGMGPETKAPAQKDLTGKTVIKLKPSAALPPSNVNAKSIVATFKEDLYAFHKSCGGRVDLIHALFCQIAEHNGKPPLPPQTMAALLELTMEEMKEVPCIVSDVSLVKAFEKMVKPDDTGANFESKVMVVVRQTTARSNHASVEVEKLRNKFTELHLACAGSATSLFTFFMDLLPEEHRGQYTLPMWNVMVMKCPQQTTVIPLEHFITCFRDSMDTSDTAETIMPVLDKHVALCSDPAAASAAAEKLKKSQQPPQVSERAKEIVGKCAKEIGAFFRSCDGRVSQIHALFCNIAQANGRQPIPPQAMAALLEMTKEQGGMTPVVVTEGQLTKAFQKLVKEDESEGDFTQKVVGHVVSATERAEHAQRQIDMLKPALTRLHERSGGACKILYEFFSDLLPEDQRAQFSVQAFNAVVMRVTPATEKVDIGQFLLSFQDSIDLSDNAEQILPVLEKHIDKFEPAPTADA
;
A
#
# COMPACT_ATOMS: atom_id res chain seq x y z
N MET A 1 16.68 -8.07 0.71
CA MET A 1 15.28 -8.50 0.47
C MET A 1 14.30 -7.40 0.94
N TRP A 2 14.44 -6.14 0.49
CA TRP A 2 13.97 -4.97 1.27
C TRP A 2 13.36 -3.77 0.49
N MET A 3 12.97 -3.88 -0.78
CA MET A 3 12.26 -2.79 -1.49
C MET A 3 10.72 -2.87 -1.48
N LEU A 4 10.17 -3.73 -0.61
CA LEU A 4 8.72 -3.84 -0.36
C LEU A 4 8.18 -2.86 0.69
N ARG A 5 9.03 -1.97 1.25
CA ARG A 5 8.66 -0.97 2.26
C ARG A 5 8.38 0.43 1.68
N LEU A 6 8.16 0.53 0.37
CA LEU A 6 7.86 1.81 -0.31
C LEU A 6 6.38 1.96 -0.71
N LEU A 7 5.49 1.09 -0.22
CA LEU A 7 4.04 1.23 -0.39
C LEU A 7 3.33 1.16 0.97
N PRO A 8 2.28 1.97 1.20
CA PRO A 8 1.47 1.89 2.41
C PRO A 8 0.89 0.50 2.64
N GLY A 9 1.23 -0.15 3.76
CA GLY A 9 0.42 -1.22 4.36
C GLY A 9 0.96 -2.65 4.27
N MET A 10 2.27 -2.90 4.32
CA MET A 10 2.80 -4.28 4.24
C MET A 10 4.09 -4.52 5.05
N GLY A 11 3.93 -5.04 6.28
CA GLY A 11 4.98 -5.71 7.05
C GLY A 11 4.60 -7.16 7.39
N PRO A 12 5.56 -8.11 7.46
CA PRO A 12 5.32 -9.47 7.94
C PRO A 12 5.59 -9.61 9.46
N GLU A 13 5.00 -10.65 10.04
CA GLU A 13 5.08 -11.12 11.46
C GLU A 13 3.94 -10.71 12.41
N THR A 14 2.74 -11.22 12.16
CA THR A 14 1.86 -11.62 13.27
C THR A 14 2.21 -13.04 13.70
N LYS A 15 2.95 -13.17 14.80
CA LYS A 15 2.90 -14.40 15.61
C LYS A 15 1.44 -14.65 15.99
N ALA A 16 0.97 -15.87 15.76
CA ALA A 16 -0.34 -16.31 16.21
C ALA A 16 -0.51 -16.00 17.71
N PRO A 17 -1.58 -15.29 18.13
CA PRO A 17 -1.86 -15.16 19.55
C PRO A 17 -2.29 -16.54 20.08
N ALA A 18 -1.54 -17.02 21.07
CA ALA A 18 -1.88 -18.20 21.83
C ALA A 18 -3.28 -18.05 22.45
N GLN A 19 -4.09 -19.11 22.32
CA GLN A 19 -5.30 -19.30 23.12
C GLN A 19 -4.98 -19.12 24.61
N LYS A 20 -5.65 -18.17 25.26
CA LYS A 20 -5.93 -18.23 26.69
C LYS A 20 -7.37 -17.80 26.94
N ASP A 21 -8.16 -18.75 27.42
CA ASP A 21 -9.37 -18.52 28.22
C ASP A 21 -9.08 -17.53 29.34
N LEU A 22 -9.89 -16.47 29.46
CA LEU A 22 -10.16 -15.82 30.74
C LEU A 22 -11.58 -15.23 30.73
N THR A 23 -12.48 -15.99 31.34
CA THR A 23 -13.72 -15.55 31.96
C THR A 23 -13.50 -14.33 32.88
N GLY A 24 -14.30 -13.27 32.73
CA GLY A 24 -14.41 -12.22 33.74
C GLY A 24 -14.93 -10.89 33.20
N LYS A 25 -16.21 -10.59 33.43
CA LYS A 25 -16.79 -9.26 33.21
C LYS A 25 -16.05 -8.23 34.08
N THR A 26 -15.56 -7.15 33.49
CA THR A 26 -15.41 -5.87 34.18
C THR A 26 -15.92 -4.74 33.30
N VAL A 27 -16.95 -4.07 33.80
CA VAL A 27 -17.55 -2.88 33.20
C VAL A 27 -16.60 -1.70 33.39
N ILE A 28 -16.20 -1.04 32.30
CA ILE A 28 -15.54 0.27 32.35
C ILE A 28 -16.49 1.31 31.77
N LYS A 29 -16.87 2.29 32.58
CA LYS A 29 -17.68 3.45 32.17
C LYS A 29 -16.84 4.40 31.32
N LEU A 30 -17.25 4.64 30.08
CA LEU A 30 -16.70 5.70 29.22
C LEU A 30 -17.28 7.07 29.61
N LYS A 31 -16.42 8.08 29.73
CA LYS A 31 -16.80 9.51 29.71
C LYS A 31 -16.40 10.10 28.34
N PRO A 32 -17.24 10.94 27.71
CA PRO A 32 -16.89 11.65 26.48
C PRO A 32 -16.24 13.00 26.80
N SER A 33 -15.20 13.40 26.05
CA SER A 33 -15.04 14.79 25.65
C SER A 33 -14.10 14.94 24.46
N ALA A 34 -14.57 15.71 23.48
CA ALA A 34 -13.78 16.35 22.45
C ALA A 34 -12.87 17.41 23.07
N ALA A 35 -11.58 17.10 23.13
CA ALA A 35 -10.48 18.04 23.22
C ALA A 35 -9.32 17.38 22.45
N LEU A 36 -8.41 18.17 21.87
CA LEU A 36 -7.10 17.63 21.46
C LEU A 36 -6.60 16.71 22.58
N PRO A 37 -6.14 15.48 22.29
CA PRO A 37 -5.78 14.53 23.33
C PRO A 37 -4.87 15.24 24.33
N PRO A 38 -5.14 15.16 25.64
CA PRO A 38 -4.38 15.93 26.63
C PRO A 38 -2.90 15.65 26.39
N SER A 39 -2.12 16.69 26.09
CA SER A 39 -0.68 16.54 25.89
C SER A 39 -0.13 15.83 27.13
N ASN A 40 0.56 14.72 26.94
CA ASN A 40 1.24 14.04 28.03
C ASN A 40 2.09 15.09 28.76
N VAL A 41 1.82 15.34 30.05
CA VAL A 41 2.51 16.39 30.82
C VAL A 41 4.01 16.13 30.89
N ASN A 42 4.43 14.87 30.67
CA ASN A 42 5.80 14.42 30.61
C ASN A 42 6.34 14.31 29.18
N ALA A 43 5.62 14.75 28.14
CA ALA A 43 6.08 14.63 26.74
C ALA A 43 7.47 15.24 26.54
N LYS A 44 7.69 16.45 27.08
CA LYS A 44 8.98 17.13 27.02
C LYS A 44 10.09 16.36 27.74
N SER A 45 9.83 15.82 28.93
CA SER A 45 10.84 15.08 29.69
C SER A 45 11.15 13.71 29.08
N ILE A 46 10.13 13.03 28.53
CA ILE A 46 10.31 11.78 27.78
C ILE A 46 11.19 12.03 26.55
N VAL A 47 10.83 12.99 25.70
CA VAL A 47 11.60 13.29 24.47
C VAL A 47 13.00 13.83 24.79
N ALA A 48 13.17 14.62 25.85
CA ALA A 48 14.47 15.11 26.27
C ALA A 48 15.46 13.98 26.58
N THR A 49 14.99 12.81 27.00
CA THR A 49 15.83 11.62 27.26
C THR A 49 16.47 11.08 25.98
N PHE A 50 15.87 11.34 24.83
CA PHE A 50 16.29 10.84 23.51
C PHE A 50 16.80 11.93 22.57
N LYS A 51 17.08 13.13 23.10
CA LYS A 51 17.42 14.32 22.32
C LYS A 51 18.64 14.10 21.42
N GLU A 52 19.67 13.41 21.92
CA GLU A 52 20.88 13.10 21.14
C GLU A 52 20.59 12.17 19.95
N ASP A 53 19.70 11.19 20.11
CA ASP A 53 19.28 10.30 19.01
C ASP A 53 18.56 11.09 17.90
N LEU A 54 17.70 12.05 18.29
CA LEU A 54 16.98 12.91 17.36
C LEU A 54 17.91 13.87 16.62
N TYR A 55 18.92 14.40 17.30
CA TYR A 55 19.95 15.24 16.69
C TYR A 55 20.86 14.45 15.75
N ALA A 56 21.23 13.23 16.13
CA ALA A 56 21.98 12.33 15.24
C ALA A 56 21.16 12.02 13.97
N PHE A 57 19.86 11.75 14.11
CA PHE A 57 18.97 11.56 12.96
C PHE A 57 18.89 12.81 12.08
N HIS A 58 18.59 13.97 12.67
CA HIS A 58 18.49 15.25 11.94
C HIS A 58 19.75 15.55 11.13
N LYS A 59 20.92 15.39 11.76
CA LYS A 59 22.22 15.55 11.11
C LYS A 59 22.40 14.56 9.96
N SER A 60 22.02 13.30 10.14
CA SER A 60 22.16 12.27 9.11
C SER A 60 21.29 12.51 7.87
N CYS A 61 20.14 13.17 8.03
CA CYS A 61 19.23 13.49 6.92
C CYS A 61 19.33 14.94 6.44
N GLY A 62 20.24 15.74 7.03
CA GLY A 62 20.40 17.17 6.75
C GLY A 62 19.14 17.99 7.02
N GLY A 63 18.25 17.53 7.91
CA GLY A 63 16.97 18.16 8.18
C GLY A 63 15.94 18.11 7.03
N ARG A 64 16.16 17.33 5.96
CA ARG A 64 15.25 17.29 4.82
C ARG A 64 13.86 16.75 5.16
N VAL A 65 12.82 17.50 4.79
CA VAL A 65 11.41 17.14 5.08
C VAL A 65 11.01 15.78 4.52
N ASP A 66 11.44 15.43 3.31
CA ASP A 66 11.04 14.17 2.67
C ASP A 66 11.60 12.95 3.39
N LEU A 67 12.85 13.03 3.90
CA LEU A 67 13.47 11.98 4.70
C LEU A 67 12.86 11.89 6.11
N ILE A 68 12.55 13.05 6.71
CA ILE A 68 11.84 13.11 8.00
C ILE A 68 10.43 12.51 7.84
N HIS A 69 9.72 12.86 6.78
CA HIS A 69 8.39 12.32 6.49
C HIS A 69 8.42 10.80 6.31
N ALA A 70 9.43 10.28 5.59
CA ALA A 70 9.63 8.84 5.44
C ALA A 70 9.86 8.15 6.80
N LEU A 71 10.67 8.73 7.69
CA LEU A 71 10.85 8.19 9.05
C LEU A 71 9.53 8.14 9.82
N PHE A 72 8.74 9.22 9.79
CA PHE A 72 7.46 9.26 10.50
C PHE A 72 6.45 8.26 9.92
N CYS A 73 6.48 8.00 8.61
CA CYS A 73 5.70 6.92 8.00
C CYS A 73 6.18 5.55 8.47
N GLN A 74 7.50 5.33 8.59
CA GLN A 74 8.07 4.09 9.14
C GLN A 74 7.68 3.89 10.61
N ILE A 75 7.64 4.96 11.41
CA ILE A 75 7.14 4.90 12.79
C ILE A 75 5.65 4.55 12.81
N ALA A 76 4.83 5.16 11.95
CA ALA A 76 3.41 4.85 11.86
C ALA A 76 3.21 3.35 11.52
N GLU A 77 3.90 2.86 10.50
CA GLU A 77 3.84 1.46 10.06
C GLU A 77 4.32 0.49 11.14
N HIS A 78 5.43 0.78 11.82
CA HIS A 78 5.94 -0.02 12.96
C HIS A 78 4.91 -0.15 14.09
N ASN A 79 3.99 0.82 14.19
CA ASN A 79 2.91 0.82 15.16
C ASN A 79 1.55 0.39 14.58
N GLY A 80 1.53 -0.24 13.39
CA GLY A 80 0.32 -0.74 12.73
C GLY A 80 -0.63 0.35 12.23
N LYS A 81 -0.13 1.57 11.98
CA LYS A 81 -0.91 2.71 11.50
C LYS A 81 -0.62 3.03 10.04
N PRO A 82 -1.57 3.64 9.31
CA PRO A 82 -1.33 4.10 7.96
C PRO A 82 -0.26 5.22 7.93
N PRO A 83 0.49 5.36 6.82
CA PRO A 83 1.47 6.42 6.66
C PRO A 83 0.82 7.80 6.69
N LEU A 84 1.58 8.77 7.20
CA LEU A 84 1.09 10.12 7.44
C LEU A 84 0.93 10.88 6.11
N PRO A 85 -0.19 11.58 5.87
CA PRO A 85 -0.32 12.47 4.73
C PRO A 85 0.69 13.63 4.79
N PRO A 86 1.18 14.15 3.64
CA PRO A 86 2.12 15.28 3.61
C PRO A 86 1.62 16.53 4.36
N GLN A 87 0.30 16.81 4.31
CA GLN A 87 -0.29 17.96 5.00
C GLN A 87 -0.20 17.82 6.52
N THR A 88 -0.40 16.60 7.03
CA THR A 88 -0.24 16.30 8.46
C THR A 88 1.21 16.47 8.90
N MET A 89 2.16 16.09 8.04
CA MET A 89 3.59 16.27 8.31
C MET A 89 3.98 17.75 8.42
N ALA A 90 3.51 18.58 7.48
CA ALA A 90 3.74 20.02 7.53
C ALA A 90 3.22 20.66 8.83
N ALA A 91 2.01 20.27 9.27
CA ALA A 91 1.43 20.76 10.52
C ALA A 91 2.20 20.27 11.77
N LEU A 92 2.67 19.01 11.77
CA LEU A 92 3.47 18.45 12.87
C LEU A 92 4.80 19.21 13.05
N LEU A 93 5.47 19.48 11.93
CA LEU A 93 6.75 20.17 11.85
C LEU A 93 6.64 21.70 11.94
N GLU A 94 5.42 22.25 12.04
CA GLU A 94 5.15 23.69 12.08
C GLU A 94 5.66 24.45 10.85
N LEU A 95 5.62 23.82 9.67
CA LEU A 95 6.07 24.40 8.40
C LEU A 95 5.01 25.33 7.81
N THR A 96 5.46 26.48 7.31
CA THR A 96 4.66 27.42 6.53
C THR A 96 4.58 27.02 5.06
N MET A 97 3.58 27.56 4.35
CA MET A 97 3.42 27.33 2.90
C MET A 97 4.57 27.90 2.08
N GLU A 98 5.25 28.91 2.60
CA GLU A 98 6.45 29.53 2.03
C GLU A 98 7.66 28.59 2.15
N GLU A 99 7.91 28.02 3.33
CA GLU A 99 9.00 27.06 3.56
C GLU A 99 8.82 25.78 2.74
N MET A 100 7.58 25.34 2.54
CA MET A 100 7.25 24.17 1.71
C MET A 100 7.51 24.37 0.21
N LYS A 101 7.72 25.61 -0.26
CA LYS A 101 8.05 25.90 -1.66
C LYS A 101 9.55 25.76 -1.93
N GLU A 102 10.40 25.73 -0.90
CA GLU A 102 11.84 25.53 -1.05
C GLU A 102 12.16 24.07 -1.36
N VAL A 103 13.10 23.84 -2.28
CA VAL A 103 13.54 22.50 -2.68
C VAL A 103 15.07 22.43 -2.57
N PRO A 104 15.63 21.66 -1.62
CA PRO A 104 14.94 20.88 -0.60
C PRO A 104 14.37 21.75 0.54
N CYS A 105 13.20 21.36 1.08
CA CYS A 105 12.66 21.96 2.29
C CYS A 105 13.40 21.40 3.52
N ILE A 106 13.99 22.27 4.34
CA ILE A 106 14.82 21.90 5.49
C ILE A 106 14.11 22.30 6.79
N VAL A 107 13.96 21.33 7.69
CA VAL A 107 13.39 21.51 9.02
C VAL A 107 14.49 21.82 10.02
N SER A 108 14.24 22.72 10.98
CA SER A 108 15.12 22.90 12.13
C SER A 108 15.11 21.70 13.08
N ASP A 109 16.20 21.50 13.82
CA ASP A 109 16.28 20.49 14.87
C ASP A 109 15.23 20.72 15.98
N VAL A 110 14.96 21.99 16.31
CA VAL A 110 13.94 22.38 17.28
C VAL A 110 12.54 21.98 16.82
N SER A 111 12.19 22.24 15.56
CA SER A 111 10.89 21.84 14.99
C SER A 111 10.74 20.33 14.94
N LEU A 112 11.82 19.60 14.64
CA LEU A 112 11.82 18.13 14.69
C LEU A 112 11.55 17.62 16.11
N VAL A 113 12.27 18.12 17.12
CA VAL A 113 12.07 17.72 18.52
C VAL A 113 10.63 17.98 18.98
N LYS A 114 10.07 19.16 18.66
CA LYS A 114 8.66 19.47 18.93
C LYS A 114 7.69 18.51 18.25
N ALA A 115 7.97 18.08 17.02
CA ALA A 115 7.14 17.10 16.33
C ALA A 115 7.12 15.76 17.08
N PHE A 116 8.26 15.31 17.62
CA PHE A 116 8.32 14.12 18.48
C PHE A 116 7.59 14.32 19.83
N GLU A 117 7.64 15.51 20.43
CA GLU A 117 6.85 15.84 21.64
C GLU A 117 5.35 15.68 21.37
N LYS A 118 4.87 16.10 20.19
CA LYS A 118 3.46 15.94 19.76
C LYS A 118 3.07 14.47 19.51
N MET A 119 4.02 13.57 19.33
CA MET A 119 3.75 12.13 19.13
C MET A 119 3.54 11.37 20.43
N VAL A 120 4.00 11.92 21.57
CA VAL A 120 3.87 11.25 22.87
C VAL A 120 2.40 11.19 23.27
N LYS A 121 1.86 9.97 23.34
CA LYS A 121 0.46 9.78 23.76
C LYS A 121 0.29 10.01 25.26
N PRO A 122 -0.92 10.31 25.74
CA PRO A 122 -1.19 10.56 27.15
C PRO A 122 -0.73 9.42 28.09
N ASP A 123 -0.75 8.19 27.60
CA ASP A 123 -0.40 6.94 28.30
C ASP A 123 1.04 6.46 28.03
N ASP A 124 1.80 7.14 27.17
CA ASP A 124 3.17 6.74 26.88
C ASP A 124 4.11 7.02 28.07
N THR A 125 4.90 6.02 28.42
CA THR A 125 6.08 6.11 29.29
C THR A 125 7.34 6.23 28.44
N GLY A 126 8.48 6.58 29.03
CA GLY A 126 9.76 6.61 28.31
C GLY A 126 10.09 5.29 27.59
N ALA A 127 9.87 4.15 28.26
CA ALA A 127 10.10 2.82 27.66
C ALA A 127 9.13 2.48 26.52
N ASN A 128 7.86 2.87 26.65
CA ASN A 128 6.88 2.68 25.58
C ASN A 128 7.19 3.57 24.37
N PHE A 129 7.58 4.81 24.61
CA PHE A 129 8.01 5.72 23.55
C PHE A 129 9.28 5.21 22.85
N GLU A 130 10.23 4.69 23.62
CA GLU A 130 11.46 4.11 23.07
C GLU A 130 11.16 2.94 22.11
N SER A 131 10.36 1.98 22.56
CA SER A 131 10.01 0.78 21.78
C SER A 131 9.15 1.08 20.54
N LYS A 132 8.24 2.06 20.63
CA LYS A 132 7.34 2.44 19.53
C LYS A 132 7.98 3.40 18.53
N VAL A 133 8.89 4.27 18.98
CA VAL A 133 9.38 5.40 18.19
C VAL A 133 10.89 5.36 18.05
N MET A 134 11.63 5.38 19.15
CA MET A 134 13.09 5.58 19.09
C MET A 134 13.86 4.41 18.49
N VAL A 135 13.35 3.17 18.60
CA VAL A 135 13.92 2.02 17.87
C VAL A 135 13.97 2.30 16.37
N VAL A 136 12.89 2.84 15.79
CA VAL A 136 12.81 3.17 14.36
C VAL A 136 13.75 4.32 14.00
N VAL A 137 13.83 5.34 14.87
CA VAL A 137 14.78 6.46 14.71
C VAL A 137 16.22 5.94 14.65
N ARG A 138 16.65 5.14 15.63
CA ARG A 138 18.02 4.61 15.69
C ARG A 138 18.35 3.70 14.51
N GLN A 139 17.41 2.84 14.11
CA GLN A 139 17.57 2.00 12.92
C GLN A 139 17.72 2.85 11.64
N THR A 140 16.92 3.90 11.50
CA THR A 140 16.97 4.80 10.34
C THR A 140 18.27 5.59 10.31
N THR A 141 18.72 6.12 11.44
CA THR A 141 20.00 6.83 11.57
C THR A 141 21.18 5.90 11.25
N ALA A 142 21.18 4.68 11.79
CA ALA A 142 22.21 3.69 11.50
C ALA A 142 22.26 3.35 10.00
N ARG A 143 21.09 3.15 9.38
CA ARG A 143 20.97 2.93 7.92
C ARG A 143 21.53 4.10 7.12
N SER A 144 21.16 5.34 7.47
CA SER A 144 21.63 6.55 6.77
C SER A 144 23.14 6.72 6.88
N ASN A 145 23.72 6.50 8.07
CA ASN A 145 25.16 6.56 8.29
C ASN A 145 25.90 5.48 7.51
N HIS A 146 25.39 4.25 7.52
CA HIS A 146 25.93 3.14 6.74
C HIS A 146 25.91 3.44 5.24
N ALA A 147 24.75 3.83 4.71
CA ALA A 147 24.59 4.19 3.30
C ALA A 147 25.53 5.33 2.89
N SER A 148 25.73 6.35 3.75
CA SER A 148 26.65 7.45 3.48
C SER A 148 28.10 6.97 3.36
N VAL A 149 28.52 6.01 4.19
CA VAL A 149 29.87 5.41 4.11
C VAL A 149 30.02 4.55 2.86
N GLU A 150 29.07 3.66 2.58
CA GLU A 150 29.16 2.72 1.46
C GLU A 150 29.03 3.43 0.10
N VAL A 151 28.13 4.41 -0.04
CA VAL A 151 28.03 5.20 -1.28
C VAL A 151 29.29 5.98 -1.56
N GLU A 152 29.98 6.50 -0.55
CA GLU A 152 31.22 7.24 -0.78
C GLU A 152 32.33 6.33 -1.33
N LYS A 153 32.38 5.06 -0.88
CA LYS A 153 33.26 4.05 -1.50
C LYS A 153 32.90 3.75 -2.95
N LEU A 154 31.62 3.83 -3.29
CA LEU A 154 31.10 3.56 -4.64
C LEU A 154 31.11 4.79 -5.57
N ARG A 155 31.29 6.01 -5.04
CA ARG A 155 31.12 7.29 -5.77
C ARG A 155 31.90 7.35 -7.08
N ASN A 156 33.18 7.00 -7.05
CA ASN A 156 34.01 6.99 -8.25
C ASN A 156 33.45 6.05 -9.31
N LYS A 157 32.99 4.87 -8.88
CA LYS A 157 32.45 3.88 -9.81
C LYS A 157 31.07 4.22 -10.35
N PHE A 158 30.22 4.83 -9.53
CA PHE A 158 28.97 5.42 -10.01
C PHE A 158 29.23 6.52 -11.04
N THR A 159 30.28 7.33 -10.84
CA THR A 159 30.70 8.35 -11.80
C THR A 159 31.14 7.71 -13.12
N GLU A 160 31.96 6.66 -13.08
CA GLU A 160 32.37 5.90 -14.27
C GLU A 160 31.16 5.31 -15.01
N LEU A 161 30.23 4.66 -14.31
CA LEU A 161 29.01 4.10 -14.92
C LEU A 161 28.17 5.19 -15.57
N HIS A 162 27.97 6.29 -14.86
CA HIS A 162 27.17 7.42 -15.33
C HIS A 162 27.76 8.04 -16.60
N LEU A 163 29.08 8.24 -16.64
CA LEU A 163 29.80 8.70 -17.82
C LEU A 163 29.68 7.71 -18.98
N ALA A 164 29.85 6.41 -18.72
CA ALA A 164 29.75 5.37 -19.75
C ALA A 164 28.36 5.30 -20.39
N CYS A 165 27.30 5.57 -19.63
CA CYS A 165 25.92 5.54 -20.14
C CYS A 165 25.30 6.93 -20.39
N ALA A 166 26.08 8.00 -20.24
CA ALA A 166 25.61 9.40 -20.30
C ALA A 166 24.36 9.67 -19.43
N GLY A 167 24.23 9.00 -18.29
CA GLY A 167 23.08 9.09 -17.40
C GLY A 167 21.77 8.48 -17.94
N SER A 168 21.84 7.61 -18.96
CA SER A 168 20.68 6.94 -19.54
C SER A 168 19.85 6.22 -18.47
N ALA A 169 18.59 6.63 -18.31
CA ALA A 169 17.66 6.02 -17.37
C ALA A 169 17.46 4.52 -17.64
N THR A 170 17.51 4.10 -18.92
CA THR A 170 17.39 2.68 -19.29
C THR A 170 18.61 1.87 -18.84
N SER A 171 19.82 2.41 -19.02
CA SER A 171 21.06 1.72 -18.62
C SER A 171 21.18 1.65 -17.10
N LEU A 172 20.90 2.76 -16.40
CA LEU A 172 20.89 2.80 -14.93
C LEU A 172 19.81 1.89 -14.33
N PHE A 173 18.66 1.79 -14.99
CA PHE A 173 17.62 0.84 -14.59
C PHE A 173 18.06 -0.60 -14.84
N THR A 174 18.74 -0.92 -15.94
CA THR A 174 19.28 -2.27 -16.19
C THR A 174 20.29 -2.67 -15.11
N PHE A 175 21.14 -1.74 -14.70
CA PHE A 175 22.03 -1.91 -13.53
C PHE A 175 21.23 -2.21 -12.26
N PHE A 176 20.20 -1.41 -11.97
CA PHE A 176 19.33 -1.62 -10.82
C PHE A 176 18.67 -3.01 -10.83
N MET A 177 18.20 -3.48 -11.99
CA MET A 177 17.58 -4.80 -12.11
C MET A 177 18.54 -5.96 -11.80
N ASP A 178 19.82 -5.80 -12.11
CA ASP A 178 20.83 -6.81 -11.80
C ASP A 178 21.20 -6.85 -10.31
N LEU A 179 20.97 -5.76 -9.57
CA LEU A 179 21.08 -5.74 -8.10
C LEU A 179 19.91 -6.45 -7.41
N LEU A 180 18.76 -6.58 -8.10
CA LEU A 180 17.61 -7.27 -7.56
C LEU A 180 17.77 -8.80 -7.63
N PRO A 181 17.24 -9.53 -6.62
CA PRO A 181 17.01 -10.95 -6.75
C PRO A 181 16.10 -11.25 -7.96
N GLU A 182 16.33 -12.38 -8.60
CA GLU A 182 15.74 -12.73 -9.89
C GLU A 182 14.20 -12.74 -9.86
N GLU A 183 13.61 -13.23 -8.77
CA GLU A 183 12.17 -13.28 -8.52
C GLU A 183 11.48 -11.91 -8.46
N HIS A 184 12.25 -10.83 -8.26
CA HIS A 184 11.75 -9.45 -8.18
C HIS A 184 11.92 -8.67 -9.48
N ARG A 185 12.71 -9.17 -10.43
CA ARG A 185 13.00 -8.45 -11.69
C ARG A 185 11.75 -8.26 -12.56
N GLY A 186 10.74 -9.11 -12.43
CA GLY A 186 9.47 -8.93 -13.16
C GLY A 186 8.56 -7.83 -12.58
N GLN A 187 8.85 -7.31 -11.39
CA GLN A 187 7.95 -6.43 -10.64
C GLN A 187 8.17 -4.94 -10.95
N TYR A 188 9.33 -4.59 -11.52
CA TYR A 188 9.70 -3.20 -11.78
C TYR A 188 9.69 -2.88 -13.27
N THR A 189 9.06 -1.76 -13.61
CA THR A 189 9.16 -1.14 -14.92
C THR A 189 9.98 0.14 -14.81
N LEU A 190 10.59 0.56 -15.93
CA LEU A 190 11.37 1.80 -15.96
C LEU A 190 10.55 3.04 -15.49
N PRO A 191 9.29 3.25 -15.94
CA PRO A 191 8.47 4.35 -15.45
C PRO A 191 8.24 4.30 -13.92
N MET A 192 8.06 3.10 -13.37
CA MET A 192 7.86 2.92 -11.94
C MET A 192 9.15 3.21 -11.16
N TRP A 193 10.30 2.72 -11.64
CA TRP A 193 11.59 3.01 -11.03
C TRP A 193 11.93 4.50 -11.05
N ASN A 194 11.65 5.19 -12.18
CA ASN A 194 11.82 6.63 -12.30
C ASN A 194 11.04 7.38 -11.21
N VAL A 195 9.75 7.07 -11.03
CA VAL A 195 8.91 7.77 -10.04
C VAL A 195 9.24 7.36 -8.61
N MET A 196 9.40 6.06 -8.36
CA MET A 196 9.46 5.54 -7.00
C MET A 196 10.86 5.60 -6.39
N VAL A 197 11.89 5.30 -7.18
CA VAL A 197 13.27 5.21 -6.70
C VAL A 197 14.03 6.49 -7.04
N MET A 198 13.95 6.93 -8.30
CA MET A 198 14.66 8.13 -8.75
C MET A 198 13.87 9.42 -8.53
N LYS A 199 12.62 9.37 -8.03
CA LYS A 199 11.78 10.55 -7.78
C LYS A 199 11.68 11.53 -8.96
N CYS A 200 11.68 10.98 -10.17
CA CYS A 200 11.65 11.69 -11.45
C CYS A 200 10.32 11.43 -12.19
N PRO A 201 9.91 12.31 -13.12
CA PRO A 201 8.79 12.02 -14.02
C PRO A 201 8.94 10.68 -14.75
N GLN A 202 7.82 10.02 -15.07
CA GLN A 202 7.81 8.69 -15.70
C GLN A 202 8.59 8.65 -17.01
N GLN A 203 8.54 9.74 -17.77
CA GLN A 203 9.17 9.94 -19.07
C GLN A 203 10.65 10.36 -19.01
N THR A 204 11.26 10.42 -17.82
CA THR A 204 12.67 10.79 -17.70
C THR A 204 13.58 9.77 -18.39
N THR A 205 14.38 10.26 -19.34
CA THR A 205 15.32 9.46 -20.13
C THR A 205 16.77 9.62 -19.68
N VAL A 206 17.10 10.72 -19.01
CA VAL A 206 18.45 11.03 -18.50
C VAL A 206 18.35 11.49 -17.05
N ILE A 207 19.17 10.90 -16.19
CA ILE A 207 19.20 11.20 -14.75
C ILE A 207 20.55 11.86 -14.43
N PRO A 208 20.60 13.03 -13.77
CA PRO A 208 21.87 13.65 -13.36
C PRO A 208 22.67 12.80 -12.36
N LEU A 209 24.01 12.87 -12.40
CA LEU A 209 24.90 12.04 -11.57
C LEU A 209 24.63 12.20 -10.07
N GLU A 210 24.67 13.43 -9.56
CA GLU A 210 24.47 13.69 -8.13
C GLU A 210 23.07 13.29 -7.65
N HIS A 211 22.07 13.40 -8.54
CA HIS A 211 20.72 12.94 -8.27
C HIS A 211 20.64 11.42 -8.17
N PHE A 212 21.27 10.71 -9.12
CA PHE A 212 21.38 9.25 -9.10
C PHE A 212 22.09 8.76 -7.83
N ILE A 213 23.25 9.32 -7.49
CA ILE A 213 24.01 8.96 -6.28
C ILE A 213 23.17 9.22 -5.02
N THR A 214 22.50 10.37 -4.94
CA THR A 214 21.65 10.72 -3.79
C THR A 214 20.48 9.75 -3.65
N CYS A 215 19.73 9.50 -4.72
CA CYS A 215 18.61 8.56 -4.68
C CYS A 215 19.05 7.12 -4.40
N PHE A 216 20.22 6.71 -4.91
CA PHE A 216 20.78 5.40 -4.60
C PHE A 216 21.15 5.29 -3.13
N ARG A 217 21.87 6.28 -2.57
CA ARG A 217 22.20 6.35 -1.14
C ARG A 217 20.96 6.28 -0.27
N ASP A 218 19.96 7.09 -0.59
CA ASP A 218 18.72 7.17 0.18
C ASP A 218 17.90 5.85 0.09
N SER A 219 18.21 4.99 -0.88
CA SER A 219 17.59 3.67 -1.09
C SER A 219 18.38 2.49 -0.51
N MET A 220 19.62 2.69 -0.05
CA MET A 220 20.46 1.61 0.51
C MET A 220 20.01 1.20 1.91
N ASP A 221 20.19 -0.09 2.20
CA ASP A 221 20.01 -0.67 3.52
C ASP A 221 21.35 -1.03 4.20
N THR A 222 21.27 -1.53 5.44
CA THR A 222 22.46 -1.87 6.23
C THR A 222 23.19 -3.14 5.75
N SER A 223 22.58 -3.91 4.86
CA SER A 223 23.18 -5.11 4.25
C SER A 223 23.85 -4.81 2.91
N ASP A 224 23.49 -3.70 2.26
CA ASP A 224 24.12 -3.24 1.03
C ASP A 224 25.54 -2.77 1.32
N THR A 225 26.54 -3.37 0.66
CA THR A 225 27.95 -3.00 0.84
C THR A 225 28.59 -2.67 -0.50
N ALA A 226 29.64 -1.87 -0.48
CA ALA A 226 30.43 -1.61 -1.67
C ALA A 226 30.96 -2.91 -2.28
N GLU A 227 31.35 -3.89 -1.45
CA GLU A 227 31.86 -5.19 -1.90
C GLU A 227 30.84 -6.01 -2.70
N THR A 228 29.55 -5.93 -2.33
CA THR A 228 28.48 -6.67 -3.02
C THR A 228 28.02 -5.95 -4.29
N ILE A 229 28.08 -4.62 -4.31
CA ILE A 229 27.61 -3.79 -5.43
C ILE A 229 28.68 -3.62 -6.51
N MET A 230 29.97 -3.53 -6.13
CA MET A 230 31.08 -3.24 -7.06
C MET A 230 31.15 -4.20 -8.25
N PRO A 231 31.02 -5.54 -8.10
CA PRO A 231 31.08 -6.46 -9.25
C PRO A 231 29.97 -6.21 -10.27
N VAL A 232 28.78 -5.81 -9.82
CA VAL A 232 27.66 -5.46 -10.69
C VAL A 232 27.92 -4.13 -11.38
N LEU A 233 28.48 -3.15 -10.66
CA LEU A 233 28.91 -1.89 -11.27
C LEU A 233 29.98 -2.10 -12.35
N ASP A 234 31.03 -2.88 -12.08
CA ASP A 234 32.08 -3.20 -13.05
C ASP A 234 31.50 -3.81 -14.33
N LYS A 235 30.59 -4.79 -14.17
CA LYS A 235 29.86 -5.40 -15.29
C LYS A 235 29.14 -4.34 -16.13
N HIS A 236 28.43 -3.41 -15.49
CA HIS A 236 27.63 -2.40 -16.19
C HIS A 236 28.45 -1.26 -16.79
N VAL A 237 29.59 -0.89 -16.18
CA VAL A 237 30.56 0.05 -16.77
C VAL A 237 31.12 -0.54 -18.07
N ALA A 238 31.55 -1.80 -18.03
CA ALA A 238 32.05 -2.50 -19.22
C ALA A 238 30.97 -2.62 -20.30
N LEU A 239 29.74 -2.97 -19.92
CA LEU A 239 28.61 -3.12 -20.83
C LEU A 239 28.19 -1.79 -21.48
N CYS A 240 28.18 -0.69 -20.73
CA CYS A 240 27.81 0.63 -21.26
C CYS A 240 28.92 1.25 -22.12
N SER A 241 30.17 0.81 -21.95
CA SER A 241 31.29 1.25 -22.79
C SER A 241 31.24 0.64 -24.20
N ASP A 242 30.41 -0.38 -24.44
CA ASP A 242 30.12 -0.96 -25.75
C ASP A 242 28.67 -0.65 -26.17
N PRO A 243 28.45 0.29 -27.12
CA PRO A 243 27.11 0.66 -27.57
C PRO A 243 26.27 -0.50 -28.11
N ALA A 244 26.89 -1.51 -28.72
CA ALA A 244 26.18 -2.68 -29.26
C ALA A 244 25.71 -3.60 -28.12
N ALA A 245 26.57 -3.85 -27.14
CA ALA A 245 26.21 -4.62 -25.94
C ALA A 245 25.15 -3.91 -25.09
N ALA A 246 25.27 -2.59 -24.92
CA ALA A 246 24.27 -1.76 -24.22
C ALA A 246 22.90 -1.82 -24.90
N SER A 247 22.86 -1.72 -26.24
CA SER A 247 21.61 -1.84 -27.00
C SER A 247 21.01 -3.25 -26.87
N ALA A 248 21.82 -4.30 -26.97
CA ALA A 248 21.35 -5.68 -26.83
C ALA A 248 20.80 -5.98 -25.42
N ALA A 249 21.44 -5.43 -24.38
CA ALA A 249 20.96 -5.54 -23.00
C ALA A 249 19.62 -4.80 -22.80
N ALA A 250 19.48 -3.60 -23.37
CA ALA A 250 18.22 -2.85 -23.34
C ALA A 250 17.09 -3.58 -24.09
N GLU A 251 17.39 -4.24 -25.22
CA GLU A 251 16.41 -5.09 -25.93
C GLU A 251 16.04 -6.34 -25.13
N LYS A 252 17.02 -6.99 -24.50
CA LYS A 252 16.76 -8.15 -23.62
C LYS A 252 15.87 -7.75 -22.45
N LEU A 253 16.13 -6.59 -21.86
CA LEU A 253 15.31 -6.02 -20.79
C LEU A 253 13.88 -5.72 -21.27
N LYS A 254 13.72 -5.13 -22.47
CA LYS A 254 12.39 -4.92 -23.08
C LYS A 254 11.65 -6.24 -23.30
N LYS A 255 12.35 -7.30 -23.71
CA LYS A 255 11.77 -8.65 -23.86
C LYS A 255 11.39 -9.28 -22.52
N SER A 256 12.21 -9.12 -21.47
CA SER A 256 11.87 -9.61 -20.12
C SER A 256 10.77 -8.79 -19.43
N GLN A 257 10.52 -7.56 -19.90
CA GLN A 257 9.39 -6.72 -19.48
C GLN A 257 8.11 -6.95 -20.29
N GLN A 258 8.17 -7.74 -21.37
CA GLN A 258 6.94 -8.21 -22.00
C GLN A 258 6.26 -9.22 -21.07
N PRO A 259 4.91 -9.20 -20.98
CA PRO A 259 4.19 -10.18 -20.19
C PRO A 259 4.63 -11.60 -20.62
N PRO A 260 4.88 -12.51 -19.66
CA PRO A 260 5.41 -13.84 -19.97
C PRO A 260 4.54 -14.48 -21.04
N GLN A 261 5.17 -14.96 -22.12
CA GLN A 261 4.45 -15.71 -23.14
C GLN A 261 3.88 -16.97 -22.48
N VAL A 262 2.55 -17.10 -22.53
CA VAL A 262 1.85 -18.25 -21.97
C VAL A 262 2.30 -19.51 -22.71
N SER A 263 2.93 -20.44 -21.99
CA SER A 263 3.32 -21.73 -22.53
C SER A 263 2.09 -22.61 -22.83
N GLU A 264 2.18 -23.51 -23.81
CA GLU A 264 1.09 -24.47 -24.10
C GLU A 264 0.74 -25.32 -22.86
N ARG A 265 1.75 -25.66 -22.06
CA ARG A 265 1.57 -26.35 -20.77
C ARG A 265 0.72 -25.53 -19.79
N ALA A 266 0.96 -24.23 -19.69
CA ALA A 266 0.15 -23.35 -18.84
C ALA A 266 -1.31 -23.28 -19.32
N LYS A 267 -1.55 -23.29 -20.63
CA LYS A 267 -2.90 -23.38 -21.19
C LYS A 267 -3.58 -24.68 -20.81
N GLU A 268 -2.87 -25.80 -20.88
CA GLU A 268 -3.42 -27.11 -20.53
C GLU A 268 -3.80 -27.18 -19.04
N ILE A 269 -2.90 -26.77 -18.14
CA ILE A 269 -3.13 -26.78 -16.69
C ILE A 269 -4.34 -25.90 -16.32
N VAL A 270 -4.39 -24.67 -16.84
CA VAL A 270 -5.52 -23.76 -16.58
C VAL A 270 -6.80 -24.27 -17.24
N GLY A 271 -6.71 -24.92 -18.40
CA GLY A 271 -7.85 -25.53 -19.09
C GLY A 271 -8.58 -26.57 -18.23
N LYS A 272 -7.86 -27.30 -17.38
CA LYS A 272 -8.46 -28.27 -16.45
C LYS A 272 -9.21 -27.61 -15.29
N CYS A 273 -8.92 -26.34 -14.99
CA CYS A 273 -9.58 -25.52 -13.97
C CYS A 273 -10.56 -24.50 -14.58
N ALA A 274 -10.85 -24.59 -15.89
CA ALA A 274 -11.64 -23.59 -16.61
C ALA A 274 -13.07 -23.48 -16.07
N LYS A 275 -13.62 -24.58 -15.55
CA LYS A 275 -14.97 -24.60 -14.97
C LYS A 275 -15.06 -23.72 -13.73
N GLU A 276 -14.10 -23.84 -12.82
CA GLU A 276 -14.01 -23.09 -11.56
C GLU A 276 -13.71 -21.62 -11.84
N ILE A 277 -12.77 -21.34 -12.74
CA ILE A 277 -12.45 -19.96 -13.18
C ILE A 277 -13.68 -19.30 -13.82
N GLY A 278 -14.40 -20.01 -14.68
CA GLY A 278 -15.62 -19.52 -15.29
C GLY A 278 -16.77 -19.34 -14.30
N ALA A 279 -16.88 -20.20 -13.28
CA ALA A 279 -17.85 -20.03 -12.20
C ALA A 279 -17.57 -18.75 -11.40
N PHE A 280 -16.31 -18.53 -11.02
CA PHE A 280 -15.89 -17.30 -10.38
C PHE A 280 -16.19 -16.07 -11.25
N PHE A 281 -15.82 -16.12 -12.54
CA PHE A 281 -16.08 -15.03 -13.48
C PHE A 281 -17.56 -14.62 -13.51
N ARG A 282 -18.46 -15.60 -13.62
CA ARG A 282 -19.92 -15.36 -13.62
C ARG A 282 -20.41 -14.81 -12.27
N SER A 283 -19.89 -15.32 -11.16
CA SER A 283 -20.30 -14.88 -9.82
C SER A 283 -19.92 -13.42 -9.52
N CYS A 284 -18.81 -12.93 -10.10
CA CYS A 284 -18.33 -11.57 -9.90
C CYS A 284 -18.57 -10.64 -11.10
N ASP A 285 -19.24 -11.11 -12.16
CA ASP A 285 -19.49 -10.38 -13.41
C ASP A 285 -18.22 -9.73 -14.00
N GLY A 286 -17.09 -10.44 -13.91
CA GLY A 286 -15.80 -9.94 -14.40
C GLY A 286 -15.25 -8.70 -13.69
N ARG A 287 -15.75 -8.34 -12.51
CA ARG A 287 -15.32 -7.13 -11.77
C ARG A 287 -13.86 -7.24 -11.32
N VAL A 288 -13.06 -6.24 -11.71
CA VAL A 288 -11.63 -6.20 -11.40
C VAL A 288 -11.36 -6.08 -9.89
N SER A 289 -12.25 -5.45 -9.11
CA SER A 289 -12.09 -5.37 -7.64
C SER A 289 -12.05 -6.76 -6.98
N GLN A 290 -12.93 -7.65 -7.41
CA GLN A 290 -13.05 -9.03 -6.90
C GLN A 290 -11.93 -9.92 -7.43
N ILE A 291 -11.63 -9.81 -8.73
CA ILE A 291 -10.50 -10.53 -9.35
C ILE A 291 -9.19 -10.12 -8.66
N HIS A 292 -8.99 -8.84 -8.41
CA HIS A 292 -7.80 -8.33 -7.74
C HIS A 292 -7.66 -8.89 -6.32
N ALA A 293 -8.76 -8.89 -5.54
CA ALA A 293 -8.78 -9.49 -4.22
C ALA A 293 -8.41 -10.98 -4.25
N LEU A 294 -8.97 -11.75 -5.19
CA LEU A 294 -8.63 -13.17 -5.37
C LEU A 294 -7.14 -13.37 -5.67
N PHE A 295 -6.57 -12.61 -6.62
CA PHE A 295 -5.16 -12.74 -6.96
C PHE A 295 -4.23 -12.31 -5.83
N CYS A 296 -4.62 -11.31 -5.03
CA CYS A 296 -3.89 -10.94 -3.82
C CYS A 296 -3.95 -12.05 -2.77
N ASN A 297 -5.10 -12.69 -2.57
CA ASN A 297 -5.25 -13.81 -1.65
C ASN A 297 -4.38 -15.00 -2.09
N ILE A 298 -4.39 -15.33 -3.38
CA ILE A 298 -3.52 -16.37 -3.95
C ILE A 298 -2.04 -16.01 -3.73
N ALA A 299 -1.65 -14.76 -4.02
CA ALA A 299 -0.28 -14.33 -3.83
C ALA A 299 0.16 -14.48 -2.36
N GLN A 300 -0.64 -13.97 -1.42
CA GLN A 300 -0.37 -14.04 0.01
C GLN A 300 -0.30 -15.47 0.53
N ALA A 301 -1.23 -16.34 0.13
CA ALA A 301 -1.23 -17.75 0.51
C ALA A 301 0.03 -18.50 0.04
N ASN A 302 0.64 -18.01 -1.04
CA ASN A 302 1.89 -18.54 -1.60
C ASN A 302 3.14 -17.78 -1.13
N GLY A 303 3.05 -17.00 -0.04
CA GLY A 303 4.17 -16.24 0.52
C GLY A 303 4.64 -15.07 -0.35
N ARG A 304 3.83 -14.66 -1.34
CA ARG A 304 4.08 -13.52 -2.23
C ARG A 304 3.31 -12.30 -1.78
N GLN A 305 3.74 -11.15 -2.27
CA GLN A 305 3.11 -9.88 -1.96
C GLN A 305 1.83 -9.70 -2.81
N PRO A 306 0.79 -9.05 -2.27
CA PRO A 306 -0.34 -8.49 -3.00
C PRO A 306 0.10 -7.79 -4.27
N ILE A 307 -0.67 -8.00 -5.33
CA ILE A 307 -0.38 -7.44 -6.64
C ILE A 307 -0.79 -5.96 -6.61
N PRO A 308 0.08 -5.00 -6.99
CA PRO A 308 -0.34 -3.61 -7.10
C PRO A 308 -1.43 -3.42 -8.18
N PRO A 309 -2.35 -2.45 -8.04
CA PRO A 309 -3.43 -2.24 -9.03
C PRO A 309 -2.94 -2.07 -10.47
N GLN A 310 -1.82 -1.40 -10.68
CA GLN A 310 -1.22 -1.20 -12.01
C GLN A 310 -0.70 -2.51 -12.59
N ALA A 311 -0.11 -3.37 -11.76
CA ALA A 311 0.34 -4.69 -12.18
C ALA A 311 -0.84 -5.61 -12.49
N MET A 312 -1.96 -5.47 -11.77
CA MET A 312 -3.21 -6.19 -12.07
C MET A 312 -3.78 -5.80 -13.45
N ALA A 313 -3.80 -4.51 -13.77
CA ALA A 313 -4.25 -4.04 -15.09
C ALA A 313 -3.39 -4.61 -16.23
N ALA A 314 -2.07 -4.70 -16.04
CA ALA A 314 -1.16 -5.32 -17.00
C ALA A 314 -1.35 -6.84 -17.09
N LEU A 315 -1.55 -7.50 -15.95
CA LEU A 315 -1.79 -8.95 -15.88
C LEU A 315 -3.05 -9.35 -16.66
N LEU A 316 -4.12 -8.57 -16.50
CA LEU A 316 -5.41 -8.71 -17.16
C LEU A 316 -5.45 -8.17 -18.60
N GLU A 317 -4.35 -7.59 -19.12
CA GLU A 317 -4.29 -6.99 -20.45
C GLU A 317 -5.42 -5.97 -20.67
N MET A 318 -5.67 -5.12 -19.68
CA MET A 318 -6.73 -4.13 -19.76
C MET A 318 -6.41 -3.02 -20.76
N THR A 319 -7.40 -2.60 -21.52
CA THR A 319 -7.32 -1.39 -22.35
C THR A 319 -7.49 -0.13 -21.50
N LYS A 320 -7.05 1.01 -22.03
CA LYS A 320 -7.27 2.32 -21.37
C LYS A 320 -8.76 2.63 -21.21
N GLU A 321 -9.59 2.22 -22.17
CA GLU A 321 -11.04 2.40 -22.12
C GLU A 321 -11.65 1.62 -20.96
N GLN A 322 -11.26 0.36 -20.77
CA GLN A 322 -11.73 -0.47 -19.64
C GLN A 322 -11.36 0.14 -18.28
N GLY A 323 -10.15 0.70 -18.16
CA GLY A 323 -9.69 1.34 -16.92
C GLY A 323 -10.44 2.61 -16.53
N GLY A 324 -11.18 3.23 -17.46
CA GLY A 324 -12.01 4.40 -17.20
C GLY A 324 -13.47 4.10 -16.84
N MET A 325 -13.88 2.82 -16.85
CA MET A 325 -15.26 2.42 -16.54
C MET A 325 -15.47 2.29 -15.03
N THR A 326 -16.72 2.43 -14.58
CA THR A 326 -17.11 2.17 -13.18
C THR A 326 -18.44 1.39 -13.19
N PRO A 327 -18.45 0.10 -12.85
CA PRO A 327 -17.31 -0.72 -12.42
C PRO A 327 -16.32 -1.02 -13.56
N VAL A 328 -15.07 -1.28 -13.19
CA VAL A 328 -14.05 -1.80 -14.12
C VAL A 328 -14.29 -3.31 -14.28
N VAL A 329 -14.55 -3.75 -15.52
CA VAL A 329 -14.82 -5.14 -15.85
C VAL A 329 -13.87 -5.67 -16.93
N VAL A 330 -13.58 -6.96 -16.87
CA VAL A 330 -12.78 -7.69 -17.86
C VAL A 330 -13.57 -8.84 -18.46
N THR A 331 -13.06 -9.40 -19.55
CA THR A 331 -13.63 -10.58 -20.19
C THR A 331 -13.15 -11.88 -19.53
N GLU A 332 -13.90 -12.97 -19.68
CA GLU A 332 -13.50 -14.30 -19.21
C GLU A 332 -12.17 -14.74 -19.84
N GLY A 333 -11.94 -14.37 -21.10
CA GLY A 333 -10.67 -14.62 -21.80
C GLY A 333 -9.48 -13.87 -21.18
N GLN A 334 -9.67 -12.61 -20.76
CA GLN A 334 -8.64 -11.84 -20.04
C GLN A 334 -8.32 -12.48 -18.68
N LEU A 335 -9.34 -12.91 -17.93
CA LEU A 335 -9.16 -13.59 -16.65
C LEU A 335 -8.43 -14.93 -16.82
N THR A 336 -8.83 -15.74 -17.81
CA THR A 336 -8.22 -17.03 -18.12
C THR A 336 -6.74 -16.88 -18.47
N LYS A 337 -6.40 -15.88 -19.31
CA LYS A 337 -5.01 -15.54 -19.62
C LYS A 337 -4.22 -15.09 -18.38
N ALA A 338 -4.84 -14.34 -17.47
CA ALA A 338 -4.18 -13.93 -16.24
C ALA A 338 -3.82 -15.14 -15.36
N PHE A 339 -4.69 -16.14 -15.26
CA PHE A 339 -4.37 -17.40 -14.58
C PHE A 339 -3.25 -18.18 -15.30
N GLN A 340 -3.26 -18.19 -16.62
CA GLN A 340 -2.19 -18.84 -17.41
C GLN A 340 -0.81 -18.22 -17.13
N LYS A 341 -0.74 -16.91 -16.89
CA LYS A 341 0.50 -16.21 -16.51
C LYS A 341 0.97 -16.52 -15.08
N LEU A 342 0.14 -17.13 -14.24
CA LEU A 342 0.54 -17.53 -12.88
C LEU A 342 1.28 -18.87 -12.85
N VAL A 343 1.07 -19.73 -13.86
CA VAL A 343 1.69 -21.06 -13.93
C VAL A 343 3.19 -20.91 -14.17
N LYS A 344 4.01 -21.53 -13.30
CA LYS A 344 5.46 -21.56 -13.53
C LYS A 344 5.85 -22.66 -14.52
N GLU A 345 7.00 -22.53 -15.17
CA GLU A 345 7.47 -23.50 -16.19
C GLU A 345 7.64 -24.92 -15.64
N ASP A 346 8.02 -25.05 -14.36
CA ASP A 346 8.27 -26.30 -13.65
C ASP A 346 7.05 -26.82 -12.87
N GLU A 347 5.98 -26.02 -12.73
CA GLU A 347 4.85 -26.32 -11.87
C GLU A 347 3.99 -27.49 -12.39
N SER A 348 3.67 -28.44 -11.51
CA SER A 348 2.75 -29.53 -11.84
C SER A 348 1.29 -29.06 -11.76
N GLU A 349 0.40 -29.78 -12.43
CA GLU A 349 -1.05 -29.53 -12.35
C GLU A 349 -1.58 -29.63 -10.91
N GLY A 350 -1.09 -30.63 -10.16
CA GLY A 350 -1.50 -30.82 -8.76
C GLY A 350 -1.09 -29.64 -7.88
N ASP A 351 0.14 -29.14 -8.07
CA ASP A 351 0.63 -27.99 -7.33
C ASP A 351 -0.16 -26.72 -7.65
N PHE A 352 -0.46 -26.47 -8.93
CA PHE A 352 -1.27 -25.33 -9.33
C PHE A 352 -2.69 -25.42 -8.75
N THR A 353 -3.31 -26.59 -8.84
CA THR A 353 -4.66 -26.84 -8.31
C THR A 353 -4.72 -26.57 -6.82
N GLN A 354 -3.75 -27.11 -6.06
CA GLN A 354 -3.69 -26.90 -4.61
C GLN A 354 -3.48 -25.42 -4.23
N LYS A 355 -2.67 -24.69 -5.00
CA LYS A 355 -2.33 -23.28 -4.73
C LYS A 355 -3.40 -22.29 -5.17
N VAL A 356 -4.24 -22.63 -6.14
CA VAL A 356 -5.11 -21.67 -6.83
C VAL A 356 -6.58 -22.06 -6.72
N VAL A 357 -6.95 -23.30 -7.02
CA VAL A 357 -8.35 -23.69 -7.19
C VAL A 357 -9.14 -23.56 -5.89
N GLY A 358 -8.55 -23.92 -4.75
CA GLY A 358 -9.19 -23.72 -3.44
C GLY A 358 -9.59 -22.26 -3.20
N HIS A 359 -8.73 -21.31 -3.56
CA HIS A 359 -9.02 -19.88 -3.43
C HIS A 359 -10.08 -19.41 -4.43
N VAL A 360 -10.06 -19.94 -5.66
CA VAL A 360 -11.09 -19.64 -6.67
C VAL A 360 -12.46 -20.09 -6.18
N VAL A 361 -12.56 -21.30 -5.61
CA VAL A 361 -13.80 -21.84 -5.04
C VAL A 361 -14.30 -20.97 -3.89
N SER A 362 -13.45 -20.68 -2.89
CA SER A 362 -13.86 -19.83 -1.76
C SER A 362 -14.26 -18.41 -2.18
N ALA A 363 -13.58 -17.83 -3.17
CA ALA A 363 -13.95 -16.53 -3.71
C ALA A 363 -15.28 -16.56 -4.47
N THR A 364 -15.58 -17.66 -5.17
CA THR A 364 -16.87 -17.88 -5.83
C THR A 364 -17.99 -17.97 -4.80
N GLU A 365 -17.82 -18.79 -3.76
CA GLU A 365 -18.80 -18.93 -2.67
C GLU A 365 -19.08 -17.58 -1.98
N ARG A 366 -18.03 -16.80 -1.73
CA ARG A 366 -18.17 -15.46 -1.15
C ARG A 366 -18.93 -14.52 -2.08
N ALA A 367 -18.62 -14.50 -3.38
CA ALA A 367 -19.30 -13.65 -4.35
C ALA A 367 -20.80 -14.01 -4.48
N GLU A 368 -21.12 -15.31 -4.53
CA GLU A 368 -22.51 -15.79 -4.55
C GLU A 368 -23.26 -15.49 -3.25
N HIS A 369 -22.60 -15.62 -2.10
CA HIS A 369 -23.18 -15.21 -0.81
C HIS A 369 -23.45 -13.71 -0.79
N ALA A 370 -22.46 -12.88 -1.13
CA ALA A 370 -22.61 -11.43 -1.17
C ALA A 370 -23.74 -10.99 -2.11
N GLN A 371 -23.89 -11.64 -3.27
CA GLN A 371 -25.01 -11.37 -4.18
C GLN A 371 -26.36 -11.66 -3.51
N ARG A 372 -26.52 -12.82 -2.86
CA ARG A 372 -27.76 -13.17 -2.14
C ARG A 372 -28.09 -12.17 -1.03
N GLN A 373 -27.09 -11.79 -0.23
CA GLN A 373 -27.29 -10.81 0.85
C GLN A 373 -27.68 -9.43 0.30
N ILE A 374 -27.03 -8.99 -0.78
CA ILE A 374 -27.37 -7.72 -1.44
C ILE A 374 -28.77 -7.74 -2.01
N ASP A 375 -29.20 -8.82 -2.66
CA ASP A 375 -30.55 -8.88 -3.22
C ASP A 375 -31.63 -8.71 -2.15
N MET A 376 -31.38 -9.22 -0.93
CA MET A 376 -32.25 -9.00 0.23
C MET A 376 -32.17 -7.58 0.79
N LEU A 377 -30.97 -7.00 0.88
CA LEU A 377 -30.74 -5.68 1.48
C LEU A 377 -31.04 -4.51 0.52
N LYS A 378 -31.02 -4.75 -0.79
CA LYS A 378 -31.10 -3.73 -1.85
C LYS A 378 -32.29 -2.78 -1.68
N PRO A 379 -33.52 -3.21 -1.36
CA PRO A 379 -34.63 -2.29 -1.17
C PRO A 379 -34.42 -1.31 -0.01
N ALA A 380 -33.80 -1.75 1.08
CA ALA A 380 -33.50 -0.90 2.22
C ALA A 380 -32.26 -0.02 1.99
N LEU A 381 -31.21 -0.55 1.34
CA LEU A 381 -30.02 0.22 0.97
C LEU A 381 -30.38 1.35 -0.01
N THR A 382 -31.27 1.07 -0.98
CA THR A 382 -31.77 2.08 -1.91
C THR A 382 -32.54 3.17 -1.17
N ARG A 383 -33.43 2.80 -0.25
CA ARG A 383 -34.16 3.77 0.58
C ARG A 383 -33.24 4.65 1.42
N LEU A 384 -32.22 4.07 2.07
CA LEU A 384 -31.24 4.84 2.83
C LEU A 384 -30.49 5.83 1.94
N HIS A 385 -30.07 5.40 0.74
CA HIS A 385 -29.40 6.25 -0.23
C HIS A 385 -30.29 7.42 -0.69
N GLU A 386 -31.53 7.14 -1.06
CA GLU A 386 -32.50 8.16 -1.49
C GLU A 386 -32.76 9.19 -0.39
N ARG A 387 -32.95 8.75 0.86
CA ARG A 387 -33.19 9.63 2.02
C ARG A 387 -31.97 10.48 2.36
N SER A 388 -30.77 9.92 2.24
CA SER A 388 -29.51 10.62 2.50
C SER A 388 -29.03 11.47 1.31
N GLY A 389 -29.66 11.35 0.14
CA GLY A 389 -29.17 11.93 -1.11
C GLY A 389 -27.77 11.44 -1.49
N GLY A 390 -27.42 10.22 -1.08
CA GLY A 390 -26.10 9.61 -1.27
C GLY A 390 -24.97 10.24 -0.45
N ALA A 391 -25.28 11.03 0.59
CA ALA A 391 -24.26 11.75 1.35
C ALA A 391 -23.32 10.80 2.12
N CYS A 392 -22.02 10.84 1.81
CA CYS A 392 -21.02 9.94 2.37
C CYS A 392 -20.96 9.97 3.89
N LYS A 393 -21.19 11.14 4.51
CA LYS A 393 -21.22 11.27 5.97
C LYS A 393 -22.32 10.44 6.62
N ILE A 394 -23.51 10.41 6.01
CA ILE A 394 -24.67 9.66 6.52
C ILE A 394 -24.45 8.16 6.29
N LEU A 395 -23.99 7.78 5.09
CA LEU A 395 -23.68 6.38 4.77
C LEU A 395 -22.55 5.83 5.68
N TYR A 396 -21.58 6.67 6.03
CA TYR A 396 -20.55 6.37 7.00
C TYR A 396 -21.11 6.14 8.42
N GLU A 397 -22.10 6.93 8.87
CA GLU A 397 -22.73 6.71 10.17
C GLU A 397 -23.43 5.34 10.23
N PHE A 398 -24.10 4.95 9.14
CA PHE A 398 -24.66 3.60 8.99
C PHE A 398 -23.57 2.53 9.06
N PHE A 399 -22.52 2.67 8.25
CA PHE A 399 -21.41 1.71 8.21
C PHE A 399 -20.70 1.60 9.57
N SER A 400 -20.52 2.71 10.28
CA SER A 400 -19.88 2.74 11.59
C SER A 400 -20.65 1.95 12.64
N ASP A 401 -21.99 1.90 12.54
CA ASP A 401 -22.82 1.10 13.43
C ASP A 401 -22.74 -0.41 13.16
N LEU A 402 -22.24 -0.82 11.98
CA LEU A 402 -21.92 -2.22 11.67
C LEU A 402 -20.54 -2.63 12.18
N LEU A 403 -19.64 -1.68 12.43
CA LEU A 403 -18.30 -1.97 12.95
C LEU A 403 -18.33 -2.30 14.46
N PRO A 404 -17.43 -3.18 14.92
CA PRO A 404 -17.11 -3.33 16.34
C PRO A 404 -16.76 -1.99 16.99
N GLU A 405 -17.23 -1.75 18.22
CA GLU A 405 -17.16 -0.44 18.90
C GLU A 405 -15.71 0.07 19.07
N ASP A 406 -14.76 -0.85 19.26
CA ASP A 406 -13.32 -0.60 19.37
C ASP A 406 -12.66 -0.15 18.05
N GLN A 407 -13.29 -0.42 16.91
CA GLN A 407 -12.80 -0.06 15.58
C GLN A 407 -13.40 1.26 15.06
N ARG A 408 -14.54 1.70 15.59
CA ARG A 408 -15.26 2.91 15.15
C ARG A 408 -14.43 4.19 15.25
N ALA A 409 -13.61 4.31 16.30
CA ALA A 409 -12.82 5.52 16.55
C ALA A 409 -11.60 5.67 15.62
N GLN A 410 -11.23 4.60 14.91
CA GLN A 410 -10.03 4.57 14.06
C GLN A 410 -10.37 4.78 12.58
N PHE A 411 -11.64 4.65 12.22
CA PHE A 411 -12.11 4.83 10.86
C PHE A 411 -12.63 6.26 10.68
N SER A 412 -12.24 6.94 9.62
CA SER A 412 -12.75 8.28 9.27
C SER A 412 -13.66 8.20 8.05
N VAL A 413 -14.49 9.22 7.82
CA VAL A 413 -15.30 9.32 6.58
C VAL A 413 -14.41 9.26 5.34
N GLN A 414 -13.21 9.84 5.40
CA GLN A 414 -12.22 9.79 4.32
C GLN A 414 -11.68 8.38 4.09
N ALA A 415 -11.42 7.62 5.17
CA ALA A 415 -11.02 6.22 5.08
C ALA A 415 -12.16 5.35 4.54
N PHE A 416 -13.40 5.59 4.97
CA PHE A 416 -14.59 4.94 4.42
C PHE A 416 -14.74 5.20 2.92
N ASN A 417 -14.59 6.45 2.50
CA ASN A 417 -14.62 6.82 1.09
C ASN A 417 -13.55 6.08 0.28
N ALA A 418 -12.31 6.04 0.77
CA ALA A 418 -11.19 5.45 0.07
C ALA A 418 -11.23 3.91 0.04
N VAL A 419 -11.57 3.28 1.16
CA VAL A 419 -11.39 1.84 1.38
C VAL A 419 -12.67 1.06 1.08
N VAL A 420 -13.82 1.57 1.53
CA VAL A 420 -15.11 0.88 1.42
C VAL A 420 -15.82 1.32 0.15
N MET A 421 -16.05 2.63 0.01
CA MET A 421 -16.74 3.20 -1.16
C MET A 421 -15.85 3.25 -2.40
N ARG A 422 -14.53 3.12 -2.24
CA ARG A 422 -13.52 3.15 -3.33
C ARG A 422 -13.63 4.38 -4.23
N VAL A 423 -13.98 5.52 -3.64
CA VAL A 423 -14.04 6.84 -4.28
C VAL A 423 -12.97 7.76 -3.69
N THR A 424 -12.79 8.94 -4.29
CA THR A 424 -11.84 9.93 -3.75
C THR A 424 -12.18 10.27 -2.29
N PRO A 425 -11.20 10.42 -1.38
CA PRO A 425 -11.48 10.71 0.04
C PRO A 425 -12.35 11.95 0.26
N ALA A 426 -12.26 12.93 -0.63
CA ALA A 426 -13.04 14.18 -0.62
C ALA A 426 -14.47 14.04 -1.20
N THR A 427 -14.89 12.85 -1.61
CA THR A 427 -16.21 12.63 -2.20
C THR A 427 -17.30 12.88 -1.16
N GLU A 428 -18.18 13.84 -1.43
CA GLU A 428 -19.28 14.18 -0.52
C GLU A 428 -20.54 13.34 -0.76
N LYS A 429 -20.74 12.89 -2.00
CA LYS A 429 -21.89 12.09 -2.42
C LYS A 429 -21.47 10.95 -3.34
N VAL A 430 -22.05 9.79 -3.15
CA VAL A 430 -21.87 8.60 -4.01
C VAL A 430 -23.14 8.28 -4.75
N ASP A 431 -23.00 7.76 -5.97
CA ASP A 431 -24.12 7.21 -6.75
C ASP A 431 -24.63 5.90 -6.11
N ILE A 432 -25.91 5.59 -6.33
CA ILE A 432 -26.54 4.37 -5.79
C ILE A 432 -25.86 3.10 -6.30
N GLY A 433 -25.46 3.06 -7.56
CA GLY A 433 -24.74 1.94 -8.16
C GLY A 433 -23.41 1.70 -7.45
N GLN A 434 -22.63 2.77 -7.22
CA GLN A 434 -21.38 2.68 -6.48
C GLN A 434 -21.60 2.24 -5.04
N PHE A 435 -22.62 2.78 -4.36
CA PHE A 435 -22.95 2.40 -2.98
C PHE A 435 -23.29 0.92 -2.86
N LEU A 436 -24.18 0.40 -3.72
CA LEU A 436 -24.58 -1.01 -3.72
C LEU A 436 -23.41 -1.93 -4.04
N LEU A 437 -22.58 -1.59 -5.04
CA LEU A 437 -21.40 -2.38 -5.43
C LEU A 437 -20.35 -2.40 -4.32
N SER A 438 -20.05 -1.25 -3.72
CA SER A 438 -19.11 -1.17 -2.60
C SER A 438 -19.58 -1.94 -1.38
N PHE A 439 -20.89 -1.90 -1.10
CA PHE A 439 -21.47 -2.69 -0.02
C PHE A 439 -21.38 -4.18 -0.33
N GLN A 440 -21.70 -4.59 -1.57
CA GLN A 440 -21.56 -5.97 -2.03
C GLN A 440 -20.13 -6.48 -1.87
N ASP A 441 -19.15 -5.69 -2.31
CA ASP A 441 -17.74 -6.05 -2.24
C ASP A 441 -17.21 -6.14 -0.80
N SER A 442 -17.94 -5.58 0.18
CA SER A 442 -17.58 -5.59 1.60
C SER A 442 -18.20 -6.75 2.38
N ILE A 443 -19.17 -7.47 1.81
CA ILE A 443 -19.82 -8.62 2.45
C ILE A 443 -18.88 -9.83 2.49
N ASP A 444 -18.81 -10.47 3.64
CA ASP A 444 -18.11 -11.73 3.89
C ASP A 444 -19.10 -12.88 4.14
N LEU A 445 -18.60 -14.12 4.14
CA LEU A 445 -19.40 -15.34 4.33
C LEU A 445 -20.13 -15.39 5.68
N SER A 446 -19.63 -14.67 6.69
CA SER A 446 -20.27 -14.59 8.01
C SER A 446 -21.40 -13.56 8.09
N ASP A 447 -21.50 -12.65 7.13
CA ASP A 447 -22.48 -11.57 7.18
C ASP A 447 -23.87 -12.06 6.76
N ASN A 448 -24.90 -11.58 7.45
CA ASN A 448 -26.28 -11.96 7.21
C ASN A 448 -27.18 -10.70 7.16
N ALA A 449 -28.02 -10.62 6.14
CA ALA A 449 -29.02 -9.59 5.96
C ALA A 449 -29.94 -9.44 7.18
N GLU A 450 -30.27 -10.52 7.88
CA GLU A 450 -31.10 -10.48 9.10
C GLU A 450 -30.45 -9.69 10.24
N GLN A 451 -29.12 -9.60 10.27
CA GLN A 451 -28.37 -8.82 11.26
C GLN A 451 -28.15 -7.38 10.81
N ILE A 452 -27.98 -7.16 9.51
CA ILE A 452 -27.70 -5.85 8.92
C ILE A 452 -28.99 -5.01 8.80
N LEU A 453 -30.11 -5.65 8.46
CA LEU A 453 -31.37 -4.97 8.16
C LEU A 453 -31.91 -4.14 9.33
N PRO A 454 -31.92 -4.61 10.59
CA PRO A 454 -32.38 -3.78 11.72
C PRO A 454 -31.53 -2.53 11.95
N VAL A 455 -30.22 -2.62 11.71
CA VAL A 455 -29.32 -1.46 11.79
C VAL A 455 -29.62 -0.47 10.66
N LEU A 456 -29.83 -1.00 9.45
CA LEU A 456 -30.15 -0.20 8.28
C LEU A 456 -31.50 0.54 8.45
N GLU A 457 -32.54 -0.13 8.94
CA GLU A 457 -33.85 0.45 9.24
C GLU A 457 -33.76 1.55 10.30
N LYS A 458 -33.03 1.32 11.41
CA LYS A 458 -32.74 2.35 12.42
C LYS A 458 -32.17 3.64 11.81
N HIS A 459 -31.32 3.54 10.79
CA HIS A 459 -30.76 4.73 10.12
C HIS A 459 -31.72 5.35 9.12
N ILE A 460 -32.59 4.59 8.47
CA ILE A 460 -33.67 5.11 7.61
C ILE A 460 -34.68 5.90 8.45
N ASP A 461 -35.06 5.39 9.61
CA ASP A 461 -36.07 6.01 10.49
C ASP A 461 -35.65 7.38 11.04
N LYS A 462 -34.34 7.66 11.11
CA LYS A 462 -33.81 9.00 11.47
C LYS A 462 -34.24 10.10 10.51
N PHE A 463 -34.68 9.73 9.31
CA PHE A 463 -35.18 10.65 8.28
C PHE A 463 -36.71 10.80 8.31
N GLU A 464 -37.42 10.05 9.15
CA GLU A 464 -38.85 10.28 9.35
C GLU A 464 -39.07 11.49 10.27
N PRO A 465 -39.98 12.42 9.92
CA PRO A 465 -40.35 13.49 10.83
C PRO A 465 -40.95 12.86 12.09
N ALA A 466 -40.54 13.35 13.27
CA ALA A 466 -41.18 12.96 14.53
C ALA A 466 -42.70 13.08 14.36
N PRO A 467 -43.49 12.08 14.82
CA PRO A 467 -44.94 12.18 14.73
C PRO A 467 -45.35 13.49 15.38
N THR A 468 -45.97 14.37 14.59
CA THR A 468 -46.54 15.61 15.10
C THR A 468 -47.52 15.21 16.18
N ALA A 469 -47.18 15.51 17.43
CA ALA A 469 -48.06 15.34 18.56
C ALA A 469 -49.16 16.39 18.44
N ASP A 470 -50.16 16.12 17.59
CA ASP A 470 -51.47 16.76 17.55
C ASP A 470 -52.39 15.91 16.67
N ALA A 471 -53.20 15.07 17.32
CA ALA A 471 -54.47 14.54 16.82
C ALA A 471 -55.48 14.55 17.99
#